data_AF-X1JNN7-F1
#
_entry.id   AF-X1JNN7-F1
#
_cell.length_a   1.000
_cell.length_b   1.000
_cell.length_c   1.000
_cell.angle_alpha   90.00
_cell.angle_beta   90.00
_cell.angle_gamma   90.00
#
_symmetry.space_group_name_H-M   'P 1'
#
loop_
_entity.id
_entity.type
_entity.pdbx_description
1 polymer ?
#
loop_
_entity_poly.entity_id
_entity_poly.type
_entity_poly.pdbx_seq_one_letter_code
_entity_poly.pdbx_strand_id
1 'polypeptide(L)'
;FHFHLDIVIEIQQILKKAFPLVDLYSVPIATYPGNWWAFSIGSKTLDPRDMRRPFEIKTRYYDDEIHRQAFLPHKLYSKLMDKKLIW
;
A
#
# COMPACT_ATOMS: atom_id res chain seq x y z
N PHE A 1 -3.35 17.47 5.61
CA PHE A 1 -3.05 17.35 4.17
C PHE A 1 -3.09 15.88 3.74
N HIS A 2 -4.25 15.22 3.89
CA HIS A 2 -4.48 13.87 3.38
C HIS A 2 -5.69 13.92 2.49
N PHE A 3 -5.47 14.33 1.24
CA PHE A 3 -6.53 14.37 0.27
C PHE A 3 -6.91 12.92 -0.06
N HIS A 4 -8.20 12.58 0.03
CA HIS A 4 -8.79 11.33 -0.44
C HIS A 4 -8.66 10.07 0.46
N LEU A 5 -8.55 10.20 1.78
CA LEU A 5 -8.61 9.06 2.71
C LEU A 5 -9.87 8.19 2.50
N ASP A 6 -11.02 8.81 2.28
CA ASP A 6 -12.28 8.08 2.06
C ASP A 6 -12.23 7.22 0.79
N ILE A 7 -11.65 7.75 -0.30
CA ILE A 7 -11.48 7.02 -1.56
C ILE A 7 -10.54 5.83 -1.35
N VAL A 8 -9.44 6.01 -0.61
CA VAL A 8 -8.52 4.90 -0.31
C VAL A 8 -9.24 3.78 0.44
N ILE A 9 -10.04 4.11 1.46
CA ILE A 9 -10.81 3.12 2.22
C ILE A 9 -11.84 2.43 1.33
N GLU A 10 -12.57 3.19 0.50
CA GLU A 10 -13.56 2.66 -0.42
C GLU A 10 -12.94 1.65 -1.40
N ILE A 11 -11.83 2.00 -2.05
CA ILE A 11 -11.13 1.12 -2.99
C ILE A 11 -10.64 -0.16 -2.28
N GLN A 12 -10.09 -0.04 -1.08
CA GLN A 12 -9.68 -1.19 -0.29
C GLN A 12 -10.86 -2.12 0.05
N GLN A 13 -12.04 -1.56 0.37
CA GLN A 13 -13.25 -2.33 0.61
C GLN A 13 -13.78 -3.01 -0.66
N ILE A 14 -13.72 -2.33 -1.81
CA ILE A 14 -14.10 -2.89 -3.10
C ILE A 14 -13.20 -4.08 -3.46
N LEU A 15 -11.88 -3.94 -3.32
CA LEU A 15 -10.93 -5.02 -3.60
C LEU A 15 -11.17 -6.24 -2.70
N LYS A 16 -11.50 -6.04 -1.42
CA LYS A 16 -11.78 -7.13 -0.47
C LYS A 16 -13.00 -7.98 -0.86
N LYS A 17 -13.89 -7.50 -1.74
CA LYS A 17 -15.00 -8.29 -2.28
C LYS A 17 -14.54 -9.35 -3.29
N ALA A 18 -13.40 -9.14 -3.95
CA ALA A 18 -12.91 -10.00 -5.03
C ALA A 18 -11.60 -10.72 -4.70
N PHE A 19 -10.80 -10.18 -3.76
CA PHE A 19 -9.48 -10.70 -3.41
C PHE A 19 -9.41 -11.03 -1.90
N PRO A 20 -8.96 -12.26 -1.53
CA PRO A 20 -8.76 -12.63 -0.13
C PRO A 20 -7.62 -11.88 0.54
N LEU A 21 -6.61 -11.44 -0.23
CA LEU A 21 -5.49 -10.65 0.26
C LEU A 21 -5.58 -9.26 -0.35
N VAL A 22 -5.69 -8.24 0.49
CA VAL A 22 -5.70 -6.84 0.06
C VAL A 22 -4.81 -6.04 1.00
N ASP A 23 -3.94 -5.23 0.40
CA ASP A 23 -3.01 -4.39 1.14
C ASP A 23 -2.87 -3.00 0.49
N LEU A 24 -2.16 -2.13 1.18
CA LEU A 24 -1.86 -0.78 0.76
C LEU A 24 -0.38 -0.50 1.00
N TYR A 25 0.28 0.03 -0.02
CA TYR A 25 1.64 0.54 0.11
C TYR A 25 1.68 1.99 -0.35
N SER A 26 2.70 2.71 0.10
CA SER A 26 2.84 4.13 -0.20
C SER A 26 4.26 4.50 -0.57
N VAL A 27 4.40 5.45 -1.49
CA VAL A 27 5.68 5.87 -2.05
C VAL A 27 5.72 7.40 -2.14
N PRO A 28 6.85 8.05 -1.78
CA PRO A 28 7.05 9.46 -2.03
C PRO A 28 7.28 9.71 -3.54
N ILE A 29 6.39 10.46 -4.17
CA ILE A 29 6.49 10.90 -5.57
C ILE A 29 6.34 12.43 -5.59
N ALA A 30 7.47 13.14 -5.65
CA ALA A 30 7.52 14.59 -5.46
C ALA A 30 6.70 15.41 -6.48
N THR A 31 6.48 14.86 -7.67
CA THR A 31 5.72 15.53 -8.74
C THR A 31 4.22 15.30 -8.64
N TYR A 32 3.75 14.45 -7.72
CA TYR A 32 2.33 14.15 -7.56
C TYR A 32 1.71 14.99 -6.43
N PRO A 33 0.45 15.46 -6.60
CA PRO A 33 -0.24 16.20 -5.54
C PRO A 33 -0.21 15.45 -4.21
N GLY A 34 0.25 16.13 -3.14
CA GLY A 34 0.37 15.55 -1.81
C GLY A 34 1.68 14.81 -1.53
N ASN A 35 2.58 14.67 -2.52
CA ASN A 35 3.92 14.06 -2.45
C ASN A 35 3.98 12.59 -2.01
N TRP A 36 2.97 12.08 -1.30
CA TRP A 36 2.89 10.72 -0.75
C TRP A 36 1.75 9.98 -1.41
N TRP A 37 2.06 9.09 -2.34
CA TRP A 37 1.07 8.40 -3.15
C TRP A 37 0.76 7.02 -2.57
N ALA A 38 -0.51 6.64 -2.59
CA ALA A 38 -0.98 5.34 -2.11
C ALA A 38 -1.36 4.42 -3.27
N PHE A 39 -0.97 3.15 -3.17
CA PHE A 39 -1.26 2.10 -4.14
C PHE A 39 -1.98 0.95 -3.46
N SER A 40 -3.19 0.65 -3.94
CA SER A 40 -3.98 -0.49 -3.46
C SER A 40 -3.64 -1.74 -4.26
N ILE A 41 -3.40 -2.85 -3.57
CA ILE A 41 -3.06 -4.13 -4.20
C ILE A 41 -4.00 -5.22 -3.69
N GLY A 42 -4.53 -6.03 -4.61
CA GLY A 42 -5.33 -7.21 -4.33
C GLY A 42 -4.67 -8.46 -4.92
N SER A 43 -4.64 -9.55 -4.18
CA SER A 43 -4.07 -10.84 -4.60
C SER A 43 -5.00 -11.99 -4.26
N LYS A 44 -5.07 -12.97 -5.16
CA LYS A 44 -5.91 -14.17 -4.99
C LYS A 44 -5.28 -15.21 -4.06
N THR A 45 -3.96 -15.28 -4.00
CA THR A 45 -3.26 -16.38 -3.32
C THR A 45 -1.94 -15.97 -2.71
N LEU A 46 -1.17 -15.12 -3.39
CA LEU A 46 0.20 -14.80 -2.99
C LEU A 46 0.25 -13.49 -2.22
N ASP A 47 0.82 -13.48 -1.01
CA ASP A 47 0.97 -12.25 -0.23
C ASP A 47 1.83 -11.24 -1.01
N PRO A 48 1.35 -10.01 -1.26
CA PRO A 48 2.12 -8.98 -1.93
C PRO A 48 3.30 -8.44 -1.13
N ARG A 49 3.33 -8.60 0.21
CA ARG A 49 4.47 -8.22 1.07
C ARG A 49 5.66 -9.18 0.95
N ASP A 50 5.38 -10.41 0.54
CA ASP A 50 6.38 -11.45 0.40
C ASP A 50 7.11 -11.31 -0.94
N MET A 51 8.35 -10.82 -0.87
CA MET A 51 9.24 -10.82 -2.01
C MET A 51 9.71 -12.24 -2.34
N ARG A 52 9.14 -12.83 -3.39
CA ARG A 52 9.40 -14.23 -3.80
C ARG A 52 10.60 -14.42 -4.71
N ARG A 53 11.07 -13.37 -5.36
CA ARG A 53 12.19 -13.41 -6.29
C ARG A 53 13.21 -12.36 -5.88
N PRO A 54 14.51 -12.70 -5.91
CA PRO A 54 15.54 -11.70 -5.72
C PRO A 54 15.42 -10.64 -6.82
N PHE A 55 15.75 -9.42 -6.46
CA PHE A 55 15.80 -8.30 -7.36
C PHE A 55 17.16 -8.31 -8.10
N GLU A 56 17.15 -8.54 -9.42
CA GLU A 56 18.37 -8.75 -10.22
C GLU A 56 18.63 -7.64 -11.27
N ILE A 57 17.75 -6.64 -11.35
CA ILE A 57 17.86 -5.56 -12.34
C ILE A 57 18.45 -4.30 -11.71
N LYS A 58 18.93 -3.35 -12.51
CA LYS A 58 19.36 -2.05 -11.98
C LYS A 58 18.18 -1.07 -11.95
N THR A 59 17.77 -0.63 -10.76
CA THR A 59 16.72 0.39 -10.55
C THR A 59 17.30 1.67 -9.98
N ARG A 60 16.44 2.70 -9.90
CA ARG A 60 16.75 3.98 -9.22
C ARG A 60 16.09 4.13 -7.85
N TYR A 61 15.08 3.31 -7.54
CA TYR A 61 14.25 3.48 -6.34
C TYR A 61 13.86 2.16 -5.69
N TYR A 62 13.29 1.24 -6.47
CA TYR A 62 12.88 -0.06 -5.94
C TYR A 62 14.09 -0.88 -5.50
N ASP A 63 14.03 -1.44 -4.30
CA ASP A 63 15.00 -2.39 -3.74
C ASP A 63 14.24 -3.40 -2.87
N ASP A 64 14.89 -4.47 -2.41
CA ASP A 64 14.27 -5.48 -1.54
C ASP A 64 13.86 -4.90 -0.19
N GLU A 65 14.70 -4.05 0.40
CA GLU A 65 14.38 -3.33 1.63
C GLU A 65 13.20 -2.38 1.42
N ILE A 66 13.19 -1.64 0.30
CA ILE A 66 12.10 -0.72 -0.04
C ILE A 66 10.78 -1.49 -0.22
N HIS A 67 10.80 -2.66 -0.88
CA HIS A 67 9.61 -3.50 -1.01
C HIS A 67 9.03 -3.88 0.35
N ARG A 68 9.88 -4.35 1.27
CA ARG A 68 9.45 -4.76 2.63
C ARG A 68 8.89 -3.60 3.43
N GLN A 69 9.43 -2.39 3.25
CA GLN A 69 9.05 -1.20 4.03
C GLN A 69 7.93 -0.36 3.40
N ALA A 70 7.64 -0.50 2.10
CA ALA A 70 6.67 0.33 1.40
C ALA A 70 5.22 0.13 1.90
N PHE A 71 4.90 -1.07 2.38
CA PHE A 71 3.58 -1.40 2.90
C PHE A 71 3.31 -0.71 4.24
N LEU A 72 2.07 -0.27 4.46
CA LEU A 72 1.71 0.31 5.75
C LEU A 72 1.91 -0.73 6.86
N PRO A 73 2.41 -0.33 8.04
CA PRO A 73 2.44 -1.19 9.21
C PRO A 73 1.03 -1.74 9.50
N HIS A 74 0.91 -3.03 9.85
CA HIS A 74 -0.39 -3.68 10.02
C HIS A 74 -1.33 -2.93 10.99
N LYS A 75 -0.78 -2.39 12.09
CA LYS A 75 -1.55 -1.59 13.05
C LYS A 75 -2.07 -0.28 12.44
N LEU A 76 -1.27 0.37 11.60
CA LEU A 76 -1.67 1.61 10.92
C LEU A 76 -2.73 1.31 9.85
N TYR A 77 -2.52 0.27 9.04
CA TYR A 77 -3.50 -0.19 8.05
C TYR A 77 -4.84 -0.57 8.70
N SER A 78 -4.83 -1.31 9.81
CA SER A 78 -6.05 -1.65 10.55
C SER A 78 -6.77 -0.40 11.08
N LYS A 79 -6.04 0.56 11.68
CA LYS A 79 -6.64 1.82 12.11
C LYS A 79 -7.24 2.62 10.95
N LEU A 80 -6.61 2.62 9.78
CA LEU A 80 -7.13 3.25 8.58
C LEU A 80 -8.46 2.61 8.16
N MET A 81 -8.48 1.28 8.02
CA MET A 81 -9.67 0.55 7.59
C MET A 81 -10.82 0.64 8.59
N ASP A 82 -10.52 0.71 9.89
CA ASP A 82 -11.49 0.88 10.97
C ASP A 82 -11.96 2.34 11.13
N LYS A 83 -11.41 3.29 10.35
CA LYS A 83 -11.66 4.73 10.51
C LYS A 83 -11.32 5.26 11.91
N LYS A 84 -10.31 4.68 12.56
CA LYS A 84 -9.82 5.01 13.92
C LYS A 84 -8.57 5.89 13.92
N LEU A 85 -8.17 6.43 12.78
CA LEU A 85 -7.06 7.38 12.73
C LEU A 85 -7.53 8.73 13.25
N ILE A 86 -6.97 9.12 14.39
CA ILE A 86 -7.13 10.44 14.98
C ILE A 86 -5.93 11.25 14.45
N TRP A 87 -6.21 12.17 13.55
CA TRP A 87 -5.24 13.14 13.03
C TRP A 87 -5.51 14.49 13.68
#